data_AF-A0A1S1X8Y5-F1
#
_entry.id   AF-A0A1S1X8Y5-F1
#
_cell.length_a   1.000
_cell.length_b   1.000
_cell.length_c   1.000
_cell.angle_alpha   90.00
_cell.angle_beta   90.00
_cell.angle_gamma   90.00
#
_symmetry.space_group_name_H-M   'P 1'
#
loop_
_entity.id
_entity.type
_entity.pdbx_description
1 polymer ?
#
loop_
_entity_poly.entity_id
_entity_poly.type
_entity_poly.pdbx_seq_one_letter_code
_entity_poly.pdbx_strand_id
1 'polypeptide(L)'
;MNRLLPALACVSAALSGCAVIGNTTLQEADSQQIRQLLQQSQAAQPRLQAMLGRPDDKIRFGDGRQLWVYRSDKYQPKWQNFTNVSLLFRAQSHQSKELVVLFDARGNARQWRLQDESREENTGLMPLPKLDGKG
;
A
#
# COMPACT_ATOMS: atom_id res chain seq x y z
N MET A 1 36.26 -35.94 27.36
CA MET A 1 36.48 -34.59 26.78
C MET A 1 35.26 -34.23 25.94
N ASN A 2 34.68 -33.07 26.25
CA ASN A 2 33.37 -32.59 25.86
C ASN A 2 33.34 -32.11 24.40
N ARG A 3 32.40 -32.58 23.56
CA ARG A 3 32.00 -31.87 22.31
C ARG A 3 30.51 -32.05 22.05
N LEU A 4 29.74 -31.24 22.78
CA LEU A 4 28.32 -30.98 22.55
C LEU A 4 28.14 -30.21 21.23
N LEU A 5 27.16 -30.66 20.44
CA LEU A 5 26.38 -30.00 19.38
C LEU A 5 26.87 -28.66 18.78
N PRO A 6 27.03 -28.54 17.44
CA PRO A 6 26.76 -27.29 16.74
C PRO A 6 25.24 -27.23 16.44
N ALA A 7 24.43 -27.05 17.48
CA ALA A 7 23.09 -26.51 17.29
C ALA A 7 23.24 -24.99 17.12
N LEU A 8 22.40 -24.41 16.26
CA LEU A 8 22.15 -22.96 16.18
C LEU A 8 23.13 -22.14 15.33
N ALA A 9 23.25 -22.47 14.03
CA ALA A 9 23.79 -21.52 13.04
C ALA A 9 22.72 -21.22 11.98
N CYS A 10 22.39 -19.93 11.86
CA CYS A 10 21.68 -19.29 10.74
C CYS A 10 20.17 -19.54 10.58
N VAL A 11 19.36 -19.05 11.53
CA VAL A 11 17.98 -18.59 11.22
C VAL A 11 17.94 -17.07 11.42
N SER A 12 18.57 -16.34 10.50
CA SER A 12 18.49 -14.87 10.41
C SER A 12 18.08 -14.42 9.01
N ALA A 13 17.46 -15.32 8.24
CA ALA A 13 17.00 -15.03 6.91
C ALA A 13 15.66 -14.28 6.96
N ALA A 14 15.66 -13.10 6.33
CA ALA A 14 14.49 -12.40 5.81
C ALA A 14 13.60 -11.61 6.80
N LEU A 15 14.17 -10.59 7.44
CA LEU A 15 13.44 -9.34 7.65
C LEU A 15 13.62 -8.46 6.40
N SER A 16 13.13 -8.92 5.24
CA SER A 16 12.98 -8.04 4.07
C SER A 16 11.85 -7.06 4.38
N GLY A 17 12.23 -5.86 4.83
CA GLY A 17 11.30 -4.82 5.26
C GLY A 17 10.43 -4.29 4.12
N CYS A 18 9.35 -5.01 3.79
CA CYS A 18 8.17 -4.41 3.18
C CYS A 18 7.43 -3.67 4.29
N ALA A 19 7.50 -2.35 4.27
CA ALA A 19 6.72 -1.53 5.19
C ALA A 19 5.44 -1.11 4.47
N VAL A 20 4.30 -1.38 5.12
CA VAL A 20 3.00 -0.80 4.74
C VAL A 20 2.62 0.15 5.87
N ILE A 21 2.24 1.37 5.50
CA ILE A 21 1.79 2.41 6.41
C ILE A 21 0.33 2.73 6.06
N GLY A 22 -0.54 2.75 7.05
CA GLY A 22 -1.97 3.01 6.86
C GLY A 22 -2.79 1.74 6.65
N ASN A 23 -3.77 1.80 5.74
CA ASN A 23 -4.75 0.73 5.58
C ASN A 23 -4.23 -0.42 4.70
N THR A 24 -3.66 -1.45 5.32
CA THR A 24 -3.17 -2.65 4.63
C THR A 24 -4.24 -3.35 3.79
N THR A 25 -5.50 -3.36 4.23
CA THR A 25 -6.59 -3.99 3.46
C THR A 25 -6.89 -3.21 2.18
N LEU A 26 -6.79 -1.87 2.20
CA LEU A 26 -6.87 -1.07 0.97
C LEU A 26 -5.69 -1.39 0.05
N GLN A 27 -4.47 -1.47 0.59
CA GLN A 27 -3.27 -1.76 -0.20
C GLN A 27 -3.42 -3.02 -1.04
N GLU A 28 -3.90 -4.10 -0.39
CA GLU A 28 -4.00 -5.44 -0.97
C GLU A 28 -5.28 -5.66 -1.77
N ALA A 29 -6.32 -4.84 -1.55
CA ALA A 29 -7.58 -4.95 -2.26
C ALA A 29 -7.44 -4.68 -3.76
N ASP A 30 -8.16 -5.45 -4.57
CA ASP A 30 -8.24 -5.24 -6.01
C ASP A 30 -9.02 -3.95 -6.32
N SER A 31 -8.35 -3.04 -7.00
CA SER A 31 -8.91 -1.76 -7.45
C SER A 31 -10.13 -1.94 -8.35
N GLN A 32 -10.23 -3.02 -9.13
CA GLN A 32 -11.42 -3.31 -9.93
C GLN A 32 -12.62 -3.72 -9.07
N GLN A 33 -12.41 -4.54 -8.04
CA GLN A 33 -13.46 -4.93 -7.11
C GLN A 33 -14.03 -3.72 -6.34
N ILE A 34 -13.15 -2.82 -5.87
CA ILE A 34 -13.56 -1.57 -5.22
C ILE A 34 -14.43 -0.73 -6.17
N ARG A 35 -14.01 -0.57 -7.43
CA ARG A 35 -14.76 0.20 -8.44
C ARG A 35 -16.14 -0.41 -8.70
N GLN A 36 -16.22 -1.73 -8.87
CA GLN A 36 -17.48 -2.43 -9.09
C GLN A 36 -18.44 -2.27 -7.91
N LEU A 37 -17.95 -2.39 -6.67
CA LEU A 37 -18.75 -2.16 -5.46
C LEU A 37 -19.31 -0.74 -5.43
N LEU A 38 -18.47 0.27 -5.74
CA LEU A 38 -18.87 1.68 -5.71
C LEU A 38 -19.79 2.08 -6.87
N GLN A 39 -19.68 1.42 -8.03
CA GLN A 39 -20.58 1.62 -9.17
C GLN A 39 -22.01 1.14 -8.89
N GLN A 40 -22.17 0.08 -8.10
CA GLN A 40 -23.50 -0.37 -7.68
C GLN A 40 -24.22 0.68 -6.81
N SER A 41 -23.47 1.60 -6.19
CA SER A 41 -23.89 2.74 -5.36
C SER A 41 -24.67 2.38 -4.09
N GLN A 42 -25.59 1.42 -4.15
CA GLN A 42 -26.53 1.09 -3.09
C GLN A 42 -25.87 0.31 -1.97
N ALA A 43 -26.13 0.75 -0.73
CA ALA A 43 -25.51 0.17 0.47
C ALA A 43 -23.97 0.04 0.36
N ALA A 44 -23.34 0.95 -0.39
CA ALA A 44 -21.90 0.93 -0.61
C ALA A 44 -21.15 1.18 0.71
N GLN A 45 -21.67 2.05 1.60
CA GLN A 45 -21.03 2.38 2.86
C GLN A 45 -20.76 1.15 3.77
N PRO A 46 -21.78 0.34 4.16
CA PRO A 46 -21.53 -0.83 5.02
C PRO A 46 -20.69 -1.90 4.33
N ARG A 47 -20.81 -2.07 3.00
CA ARG A 47 -20.00 -3.02 2.23
C ARG A 47 -18.53 -2.61 2.19
N LEU A 48 -18.28 -1.32 1.96
CA LEU A 48 -16.92 -0.77 1.95
C LEU A 48 -16.29 -0.88 3.33
N GLN A 49 -17.06 -0.63 4.40
CA GLN A 49 -16.59 -0.80 5.77
C GLN A 49 -16.29 -2.27 6.12
N ALA A 50 -17.07 -3.21 5.60
CA ALA A 50 -16.81 -4.64 5.78
C ALA A 50 -15.55 -5.09 5.03
N MET A 51 -15.29 -4.51 3.85
CA MET A 51 -14.15 -4.87 3.01
C MET A 51 -12.83 -4.20 3.44
N LEU A 52 -12.87 -2.92 3.78
CA LEU A 52 -11.68 -2.08 4.04
C LEU A 52 -11.53 -1.67 5.51
N GLY A 53 -12.47 -2.07 6.36
CA GLY A 53 -12.52 -1.63 7.75
C GLY A 53 -12.94 -0.15 7.90
N ARG A 54 -12.46 0.46 8.98
CA ARG A 54 -12.77 1.87 9.28
C ARG A 54 -11.96 2.79 8.35
N PRO A 55 -12.55 3.91 7.88
CA PRO A 55 -11.79 4.91 7.13
C PRO A 55 -10.77 5.61 8.03
N ASP A 56 -9.68 6.08 7.42
CA ASP A 56 -8.64 6.87 8.08
C ASP A 56 -9.20 8.24 8.50
N ASP A 57 -10.01 8.87 7.64
CA ASP A 57 -10.76 10.08 7.98
C ASP A 57 -12.24 9.97 7.65
N LYS A 58 -13.04 10.64 8.47
CA LYS A 58 -14.49 10.70 8.32
C LYS A 58 -15.02 12.10 8.62
N ILE A 59 -15.59 12.73 7.60
CA ILE A 59 -16.26 14.03 7.72
C ILE A 59 -17.77 13.81 7.60
N ARG A 60 -18.54 14.38 8.53
CA ARG A 60 -20.01 14.38 8.48
C ARG A 60 -20.50 15.78 8.14
N PHE A 61 -21.36 15.90 7.15
CA PHE A 61 -22.00 17.14 6.77
C PHE A 61 -23.33 17.31 7.51
N GLY A 62 -23.82 18.55 7.64
CA GLY A 62 -25.06 18.87 8.34
C GLY A 62 -26.33 18.30 7.70
N ASP A 63 -26.25 17.91 6.43
CA ASP A 63 -27.33 17.26 5.67
C ASP A 63 -27.31 15.72 5.75
N GLY A 64 -26.46 15.16 6.62
CA GLY A 64 -26.33 13.72 6.84
C GLY A 64 -25.39 13.00 5.86
N ARG A 65 -24.86 13.68 4.83
CA ARG A 65 -23.82 13.11 3.97
C ARG A 65 -22.54 12.84 4.76
N GLN A 66 -21.71 11.93 4.25
CA GLN A 66 -20.43 11.59 4.86
C GLN A 66 -19.34 11.49 3.80
N LEU A 67 -18.19 12.11 4.04
CA LEU A 67 -16.97 11.87 3.25
C LEU A 67 -16.08 10.91 4.03
N TRP A 68 -15.69 9.81 3.40
CA TRP A 68 -14.77 8.83 3.95
C TRP A 68 -13.50 8.83 3.11
N VAL A 69 -12.36 8.79 3.79
CA VAL A 69 -11.03 8.74 3.16
C VAL A 69 -10.29 7.51 3.68
N TYR A 70 -9.76 6.72 2.76
CA TYR A 70 -8.89 5.59 3.04
C TYR A 70 -7.54 5.82 2.35
N ARG A 71 -6.43 5.56 3.05
CA ARG A 71 -5.07 5.82 2.57
C ARG A 71 -4.15 4.66 2.95
N SER A 72 -3.24 4.35 2.03
CA SER A 72 -2.19 3.38 2.27
C SER A 72 -0.96 3.70 1.43
N ASP A 73 0.20 3.55 2.03
CA ASP A 73 1.49 3.65 1.36
C ASP A 73 2.32 2.40 1.64
N LYS A 74 2.87 1.80 0.58
CA LYS A 74 3.71 0.60 0.67
C LYS A 74 5.06 0.88 0.04
N TYR A 75 6.10 0.57 0.82
CA TYR A 75 7.49 0.71 0.43
C TYR A 75 8.13 -0.67 0.33
N GLN A 76 8.76 -0.97 -0.81
CA GLN A 76 9.50 -2.21 -0.98
C GLN A 76 10.92 -1.94 -1.49
N PRO A 77 11.97 -2.35 -0.76
CA PRO A 77 13.34 -2.22 -1.23
C PRO A 77 13.56 -3.11 -2.45
N LYS A 78 14.32 -2.61 -3.44
CA LYS A 78 14.69 -3.39 -4.63
C LYS A 78 15.81 -4.38 -4.29
N TRP A 79 15.83 -5.53 -4.99
CA TRP A 79 16.82 -6.59 -4.79
C TRP A 79 18.27 -6.10 -4.93
N GLN A 80 18.49 -5.13 -5.82
CA GLN A 80 19.81 -4.50 -6.05
C GLN A 80 20.38 -3.84 -4.79
N ASN A 81 19.55 -3.41 -3.83
CA ASN A 81 20.04 -2.85 -2.57
C ASN A 81 20.82 -3.85 -1.70
N PHE A 82 20.72 -5.15 -2.01
CA PHE A 82 21.31 -6.25 -1.25
C PHE A 82 22.50 -6.90 -1.96
N THR A 83 22.90 -6.40 -3.14
CA THR A 83 24.11 -6.85 -3.83
C THR A 83 25.28 -5.89 -3.61
N ASN A 84 26.48 -6.23 -4.12
CA ASN A 84 27.68 -5.42 -3.99
C ASN A 84 27.69 -4.17 -4.89
N VAL A 85 26.52 -3.59 -5.18
CA VAL A 85 26.44 -2.24 -5.72
C VAL A 85 26.63 -1.27 -4.55
N SER A 86 27.47 -0.26 -4.75
CA SER A 86 27.85 0.69 -3.70
C SER A 86 26.61 1.30 -3.03
N LEU A 87 26.71 1.61 -1.72
CA LEU A 87 25.68 2.31 -0.94
C LEU A 87 25.13 3.60 -1.60
N LEU A 88 25.86 4.13 -2.59
CA LEU A 88 25.50 5.28 -3.42
C LEU A 88 24.26 5.04 -4.30
N PHE A 89 23.97 3.78 -4.66
CA PHE A 89 22.93 3.41 -5.61
C PHE A 89 21.87 2.52 -4.95
N ARG A 90 20.89 3.14 -4.29
CA ARG A 90 19.75 2.46 -3.66
C ARG A 90 18.45 2.90 -4.29
N ALA A 91 17.48 2.00 -4.39
CA ALA A 91 16.13 2.33 -4.81
C ALA A 91 15.05 1.50 -4.12
N GLN A 92 13.83 2.02 -4.11
CA GLN A 92 12.65 1.36 -3.58
C GLN A 92 11.46 1.55 -4.52
N SER A 93 10.51 0.62 -4.51
CA SER A 93 9.17 0.92 -5.02
C SER A 93 8.36 1.60 -3.92
N HIS A 94 7.57 2.58 -4.33
CA HIS A 94 6.57 3.24 -3.52
C HIS A 94 5.22 3.07 -4.22
N GLN A 95 4.29 2.40 -3.55
CA GLN A 95 2.93 2.21 -4.02
C GLN A 95 1.99 2.96 -3.08
N SER A 96 1.26 3.93 -3.61
CA SER A 96 0.29 4.73 -2.84
C SER A 96 -1.11 4.45 -3.37
N LYS A 97 -2.03 4.14 -2.45
CA LYS A 97 -3.43 3.90 -2.77
C LYS A 97 -4.31 4.76 -1.89
N GLU A 98 -5.18 5.52 -2.51
CA GLU A 98 -6.10 6.42 -1.84
C GLU A 98 -7.50 6.26 -2.40
N LEU A 99 -8.48 6.08 -1.52
CA LEU A 99 -9.88 6.02 -1.85
C LEU A 99 -10.65 7.10 -1.09
N VAL A 100 -11.29 7.99 -1.84
CA VAL A 100 -12.19 9.01 -1.29
C VAL A 100 -13.61 8.71 -1.76
N VAL A 101 -14.56 8.65 -0.84
CA VAL A 101 -15.97 8.36 -1.14
C VAL A 101 -16.89 9.34 -0.43
N LEU A 102 -17.79 9.96 -1.18
CA LEU A 102 -18.90 10.74 -0.67
C LEU A 102 -20.16 9.88 -0.64
N PHE A 103 -20.67 9.64 0.56
CA PHE A 103 -21.92 8.94 0.82
C PHE A 103 -23.08 9.90 1.04
N ASP A 104 -24.28 9.50 0.62
CA ASP A 104 -25.52 10.13 1.03
C ASP A 104 -25.94 9.73 2.46
N ALA A 105 -27.00 10.34 2.98
CA ALA A 105 -27.54 10.04 4.30
C ALA A 105 -28.05 8.59 4.46
N ARG A 106 -28.28 7.87 3.35
CA ARG A 106 -28.70 6.46 3.33
C ARG A 106 -27.51 5.50 3.18
N GLY A 107 -26.28 6.02 3.06
CA GLY A 107 -25.07 5.23 2.90
C GLY A 107 -24.81 4.76 1.46
N ASN A 108 -25.41 5.41 0.46
CA ASN A 108 -25.11 5.12 -0.94
C ASN A 108 -23.95 5.99 -1.44
N ALA A 109 -23.07 5.43 -2.28
CA ALA A 109 -21.98 6.18 -2.88
C ALA A 109 -22.52 7.15 -3.95
N ARG A 110 -22.27 8.44 -3.77
CA ARG A 110 -22.67 9.51 -4.71
C ARG A 110 -21.52 9.88 -5.64
N GLN A 111 -20.33 10.02 -5.08
CA GLN A 111 -19.11 10.34 -5.80
C GLN A 111 -17.96 9.58 -5.15
N TRP A 112 -16.98 9.17 -5.94
CA TRP A 112 -15.80 8.51 -5.44
C TRP A 112 -14.62 8.72 -6.38
N ARG A 113 -13.41 8.64 -5.80
CA ARG A 113 -12.15 8.66 -6.54
C ARG A 113 -11.23 7.62 -5.91
N LEU A 114 -10.75 6.70 -6.74
CA LEU A 114 -9.71 5.75 -6.37
C LEU A 114 -8.44 6.10 -7.14
N GLN A 115 -7.38 6.39 -6.41
CA GLN A 115 -6.03 6.61 -6.92
C GLN A 115 -5.18 5.41 -6.52
N ASP A 116 -4.44 4.87 -7.49
CA ASP A 116 -3.55 3.73 -7.31
C ASP A 116 -2.31 4.04 -8.14
N GLU A 117 -1.25 4.45 -7.45
CA GLU A 117 -0.01 4.91 -8.06
C GLU A 117 1.14 4.01 -7.62
N SER A 118 2.03 3.70 -8.56
CA SER A 118 3.29 3.01 -8.28
C SER A 118 4.42 3.79 -8.92
N ARG A 119 5.43 4.11 -8.12
CA ARG A 119 6.62 4.86 -8.54
C ARG A 119 7.87 4.16 -8.04
N GLU A 120 8.96 4.36 -8.76
CA GLU A 120 10.29 3.96 -8.30
C GLU A 120 11.02 5.19 -7.78
N GLU A 121 11.60 5.07 -6.60
CA GLU A 121 12.30 6.15 -5.92
C GLU A 121 13.76 5.77 -5.73
N ASN A 122 14.66 6.69 -6.09
CA ASN A 122 16.08 6.56 -5.76
C ASN A 122 16.29 7.02 -4.32
N THR A 123 16.76 6.13 -3.46
CA THR A 123 17.10 6.40 -2.06
C THR A 123 18.60 6.44 -1.80
N GLY A 124 19.41 6.29 -2.86
CA GLY A 124 20.86 6.45 -2.84
C GLY A 124 21.31 7.91 -3.00
N LEU A 125 22.59 8.15 -2.75
CA LEU A 125 23.24 9.47 -2.93
C LEU A 125 23.35 9.89 -4.40
N MET A 126 23.16 8.95 -5.33
CA MET A 126 23.13 9.19 -6.77
C MET A 126 21.94 8.48 -7.40
N PRO A 127 21.29 9.08 -8.42
CA PRO A 127 20.27 8.39 -9.18
C PRO A 127 20.89 7.19 -9.90
N LEU A 128 20.14 6.09 -9.99
CA LEU A 128 20.60 4.92 -10.74
C LEU A 128 20.79 5.26 -12.23
N PRO A 129 21.89 4.80 -12.86
CA PRO A 129 22.01 4.88 -14.30
C PRO A 129 20.86 4.08 -14.94
N LYS A 130 20.14 4.69 -15.88
CA LYS A 130 19.14 3.98 -16.69
C LYS A 130 19.87 2.92 -17.49
N LEU A 131 19.72 1.66 -17.12
CA LEU A 131 20.18 0.55 -17.95
C LEU A 131 19.19 0.42 -19.10
N ASP A 132 19.45 1.13 -20.21
CA ASP A 132 18.69 0.92 -21.44
C ASP A 132 18.87 -0.54 -21.86
N GLY A 133 17.79 -1.31 -21.76
CA GLY A 133 17.75 -2.71 -22.16
C GLY A 133 17.89 -2.83 -23.68
N LYS A 134 19.14 -2.95 -24.14
CA LYS A 134 19.46 -3.67 -25.38
C LYS A 134 20.39 -4.82 -25.04
N GLY A 135 19.81 -6.01 -25.00
CA GLY A 135 20.47 -7.31 -24.94
C GLY A 135 19.56 -8.33 -25.59
#